data_AF-A0A920UL39-F1
#
_entry.id   AF-A0A920UL39-F1
#
_cell.length_a   1.000
_cell.length_b   1.000
_cell.length_c   1.000
_cell.angle_alpha   90.00
_cell.angle_beta   90.00
_cell.angle_gamma   90.00
#
_symmetry.space_group_name_H-M   'P 1'
#
loop_
_entity.id
_entity.type
_entity.pdbx_description
1 polymer ?
#
loop_
_entity_poly.entity_id
_entity_poly.type
_entity_poly.pdbx_seq_one_letter_code
_entity_poly.pdbx_strand_id
1 'polypeptide(L)'
;MNQGYWRIVKLLGFMSLLTALALVVACGGAASPGTQIVEKEVIKEVEVVKEVEVVKEVAGKEIVKEVEKIVVATPVPGSAPGESSPVGTLNVGQKELGIFMGHPRLAGNPQVFVQGTAPIGESLMTVSADLEVIGMLAKSWEVSDDGLIWTFHLNEGVQFHKGYGEMTAEDVVWSMQQLGASEKHPRASNIRGVWSNPNGSVETPDAYTVVLNTGDPWSQVPIWEMTTSPGGSGTWIASKKQTDEIGEEEANGQISAPGPGTW
;
A
#
# COMPACT_ATOMS: atom_id res chain seq x y z
N MET A 1 24.42 -40.75 44.89
CA MET A 1 24.93 -39.84 43.84
C MET A 1 23.76 -39.43 42.95
N ASN A 2 23.12 -38.28 43.22
CA ASN A 2 22.17 -37.61 42.28
C ASN A 2 21.60 -36.26 42.78
N GLN A 3 21.95 -35.80 43.99
CA GLN A 3 21.41 -34.56 44.56
C GLN A 3 22.22 -33.28 44.21
N GLY A 4 23.43 -33.41 43.65
CA GLY A 4 24.26 -32.25 43.26
C GLY A 4 23.95 -31.69 41.87
N TYR A 5 23.56 -32.56 40.93
CA TYR A 5 23.37 -32.17 39.52
C TYR A 5 22.12 -31.31 39.31
N TRP A 6 21.02 -31.62 40.02
CA TRP A 6 19.77 -30.87 39.95
C TRP A 6 19.82 -29.48 40.62
N ARG A 7 20.78 -29.24 41.52
CA ARG A 7 21.00 -27.91 42.11
C ARG A 7 21.72 -26.97 41.14
N ILE A 8 22.66 -27.49 40.36
CA ILE A 8 23.44 -26.72 39.37
C ILE A 8 22.55 -26.34 38.17
N VAL A 9 21.68 -27.26 37.70
CA VAL A 9 20.72 -26.98 36.61
C VAL A 9 19.67 -25.94 37.03
N LYS A 10 19.19 -25.96 38.29
CA LYS A 10 18.27 -24.93 38.81
C LYS A 10 18.94 -23.56 39.00
N LEU A 11 20.23 -23.53 39.39
CA LEU A 11 20.98 -22.29 39.55
C LEU A 11 21.27 -21.61 38.20
N LEU A 12 21.60 -22.39 37.17
CA LEU A 12 21.84 -21.90 35.81
C LEU A 12 20.55 -21.42 35.13
N GLY A 13 19.41 -22.07 35.39
CA GLY A 13 18.10 -21.63 34.87
C GLY A 13 17.55 -20.37 35.54
N PHE A 14 17.87 -20.12 36.80
CA PHE A 14 17.46 -18.87 37.49
C PHE A 14 18.33 -17.67 37.08
N MET A 15 19.61 -17.89 36.75
CA MET A 15 20.54 -16.83 36.37
C MET A 15 20.35 -16.36 34.92
N SER A 16 19.80 -17.20 34.03
CA SER A 16 19.36 -16.80 32.69
C SER A 16 18.01 -16.05 32.68
N LEU A 17 17.11 -16.34 33.63
CA LEU A 17 15.85 -15.61 33.77
C LEU A 17 16.05 -14.21 34.38
N LEU A 18 17.02 -14.07 35.30
CA LEU A 18 17.40 -12.79 35.91
C LEU A 18 18.17 -11.85 34.97
N THR A 19 18.82 -12.36 33.92
CA THR A 19 19.47 -11.55 32.88
C THR A 19 18.50 -11.08 31.79
N ALA A 20 17.37 -11.77 31.59
CA ALA A 20 16.29 -11.33 30.69
C ALA A 20 15.38 -10.24 31.32
N LEU A 21 15.28 -10.17 32.64
CA LEU A 21 14.48 -9.16 33.35
C LEU A 21 15.20 -7.81 33.53
N ALA A 22 16.51 -7.74 33.28
CA ALA A 22 17.31 -6.53 33.44
C ALA A 22 17.42 -5.65 32.17
N LEU A 23 16.77 -6.04 31.06
CA LEU A 23 16.80 -5.28 29.79
C LEU A 23 15.52 -4.48 29.49
N VAL A 24 14.55 -4.42 30.43
CA VAL A 24 13.27 -3.70 30.23
C VAL A 24 13.17 -2.40 31.05
N VAL A 25 14.22 -2.00 31.79
CA VAL A 25 14.18 -0.78 32.63
C VAL A 25 15.37 0.14 32.37
N ALA A 26 15.31 0.87 31.25
CA ALA A 26 15.97 2.16 30.98
C ALA A 26 15.53 2.56 29.56
N CYS A 27 14.77 3.61 29.25
CA CYS A 27 14.48 4.92 29.83
C CYS A 27 12.98 5.20 29.56
N GLY A 28 12.18 6.00 30.30
CA GLY A 28 12.47 7.13 31.17
C GLY A 28 11.55 8.30 30.77
N GLY A 29 10.39 8.42 31.42
CA GLY A 29 9.69 9.69 31.69
C GLY A 29 8.55 10.14 30.77
N ALA A 30 7.30 10.09 31.26
CA ALA A 30 6.26 11.10 30.98
C ALA A 30 5.11 10.99 32.01
N ALA A 31 4.55 12.15 32.36
CA ALA A 31 3.68 12.40 33.49
C ALA A 31 2.31 11.69 33.47
N SER A 32 1.78 11.40 34.66
CA SER A 32 0.42 10.91 34.88
C SER A 32 -0.62 12.02 34.64
N PRO A 33 -1.61 11.83 33.76
CA PRO A 33 -2.79 12.70 33.69
C PRO A 33 -3.93 12.07 34.51
N GLY A 34 -4.57 12.89 35.34
CA GLY A 34 -5.65 12.50 36.24
C GLY A 34 -6.87 11.91 35.51
N THR A 35 -7.45 10.88 36.13
CA THR A 35 -8.69 10.23 35.73
C THR A 35 -9.86 11.22 35.78
N GLN A 36 -10.54 11.42 34.65
CA GLN A 36 -11.92 11.91 34.64
C GLN A 36 -12.84 10.78 34.18
N ILE A 37 -13.87 10.51 34.98
CA ILE A 37 -14.87 9.46 34.76
C ILE A 37 -15.96 10.06 33.87
N VAL A 38 -16.18 9.50 32.68
CA VAL A 38 -17.38 9.78 31.87
C VAL A 38 -18.25 8.53 31.92
N GLU A 39 -19.43 8.65 32.52
CA GLU A 39 -20.42 7.57 32.61
C GLU A 39 -21.06 7.33 31.24
N LYS A 40 -21.04 6.08 30.76
CA LYS A 40 -21.89 5.65 29.65
C LYS A 40 -22.60 4.35 30.03
N GLU A 41 -23.92 4.40 30.09
CA GLU A 41 -24.78 3.24 30.32
C GLU A 41 -24.82 2.35 29.08
N VAL A 42 -24.55 1.05 29.25
CA VAL A 42 -24.83 0.04 28.23
C VAL A 42 -25.75 -1.00 28.87
N ILE A 43 -26.99 -1.04 28.40
CA ILE A 43 -28.01 -1.99 28.84
C ILE A 43 -27.85 -3.27 28.01
N LYS A 44 -27.55 -4.40 28.66
CA LYS A 44 -27.59 -5.72 28.02
C LYS A 44 -28.76 -6.50 28.59
N GLU A 45 -29.76 -6.77 27.76
CA GLU A 45 -30.90 -7.62 28.14
C GLU A 45 -30.52 -9.10 27.97
N VAL A 46 -30.71 -9.91 29.01
CA VAL A 46 -30.55 -11.38 28.95
C VAL A 46 -31.88 -12.01 29.33
N GLU A 47 -32.49 -12.77 28.41
CA GLU A 47 -33.69 -13.56 28.70
C GLU A 47 -33.30 -14.93 29.26
N VAL A 48 -33.75 -15.26 30.48
CA VAL A 48 -33.58 -16.58 31.08
C VAL A 48 -34.92 -17.29 31.14
N VAL A 49 -35.08 -18.37 30.38
CA VAL A 49 -36.26 -19.24 30.42
C VAL A 49 -36.02 -20.37 31.42
N LYS A 50 -36.81 -20.44 32.49
CA LYS A 50 -36.90 -21.63 33.35
C LYS A 50 -38.12 -22.46 32.95
N GLU A 51 -37.91 -23.71 32.55
CA GLU A 51 -38.98 -24.70 32.45
C GLU A 51 -39.24 -25.33 33.83
N VAL A 52 -40.51 -25.53 34.17
CA VAL A 52 -40.95 -26.22 35.40
C VAL A 52 -41.76 -27.45 34.99
N GLU A 53 -41.35 -28.64 35.44
CA GLU A 53 -42.09 -29.89 35.26
C GLU A 53 -43.29 -30.04 36.24
N VAL A 54 -44.49 -29.93 35.67
CA VAL A 54 -45.76 -30.68 35.85
C VAL A 54 -46.13 -31.28 37.21
N VAL A 55 -47.29 -30.87 37.79
CA VAL A 55 -48.55 -31.67 37.94
C VAL A 55 -49.72 -30.72 38.30
N LYS A 56 -50.79 -30.75 37.46
CA LYS A 56 -52.16 -30.22 37.62
C LYS A 56 -52.36 -28.74 38.04
N GLU A 57 -53.13 -28.06 37.18
CA GLU A 57 -53.67 -26.69 37.25
C GLU A 57 -52.73 -25.52 36.89
N VAL A 58 -53.20 -24.81 35.85
CA VAL A 58 -52.87 -23.46 35.32
C VAL A 58 -51.80 -22.66 36.08
N ALA A 59 -50.65 -22.39 35.43
CA ALA A 59 -49.76 -21.30 35.84
C ALA A 59 -49.03 -20.68 34.63
N GLY A 60 -49.08 -19.36 34.58
CA GLY A 60 -48.56 -18.52 33.51
C GLY A 60 -47.03 -18.39 33.49
N LYS A 61 -46.53 -17.97 32.33
CA LYS A 61 -45.11 -17.74 32.05
C LYS A 61 -44.68 -16.42 32.71
N GLU A 62 -43.78 -16.46 33.68
CA GLU A 62 -43.19 -15.27 34.30
C GLU A 62 -41.84 -14.98 33.61
N ILE A 63 -41.72 -13.80 32.99
CA ILE A 63 -40.49 -13.32 32.37
C ILE A 63 -39.79 -12.41 33.39
N VAL A 64 -38.67 -12.86 33.95
CA VAL A 64 -37.84 -12.05 34.85
C VAL A 64 -36.77 -11.34 34.01
N LYS A 65 -36.82 -10.01 33.94
CA LYS A 65 -35.75 -9.18 33.37
C LYS A 65 -34.70 -8.93 34.45
N GLU A 66 -33.48 -9.43 34.25
CA GLU A 66 -32.32 -9.11 35.08
C GLU A 66 -31.41 -8.15 34.30
N VAL A 67 -31.12 -6.98 34.88
CA VAL A 67 -30.26 -5.94 34.28
C VAL A 67 -28.90 -6.01 34.98
N GLU A 68 -27.92 -6.67 34.37
CA GLU A 68 -26.54 -6.64 34.87
C GLU A 68 -25.83 -5.36 34.45
N LYS A 69 -25.42 -4.56 35.45
CA LYS A 69 -24.64 -3.32 35.26
C LYS A 69 -23.15 -3.66 35.21
N ILE A 70 -22.60 -3.85 34.01
CA ILE A 70 -21.16 -4.10 33.82
C ILE A 70 -20.44 -2.77 33.56
N VAL A 71 -19.56 -2.38 34.49
CA VAL A 71 -18.67 -1.22 34.34
C VAL A 71 -17.38 -1.68 33.65
N VAL A 72 -17.27 -1.47 32.34
CA VAL A 72 -16.03 -1.73 31.59
C VAL A 72 -15.33 -0.41 31.33
N ALA A 73 -14.16 -0.21 31.94
CA ALA A 73 -13.28 0.92 31.62
C ALA A 73 -12.58 0.63 30.28
N THR A 74 -13.00 1.29 29.21
CA THR A 74 -12.27 1.28 27.94
C THR A 74 -11.13 2.31 28.03
N PRO A 75 -9.86 1.93 27.85
CA PRO A 75 -8.78 2.91 27.75
C PRO A 75 -9.02 3.75 26.49
N VAL A 76 -9.16 5.06 26.66
CA VAL A 76 -9.13 6.01 25.53
C VAL A 76 -7.71 5.94 24.96
N PRO A 77 -7.53 5.65 23.65
CA PRO A 77 -6.22 5.77 23.02
C PRO A 77 -5.75 7.21 23.23
N GLY A 78 -4.66 7.39 23.99
CA GLY A 78 -4.00 8.69 24.08
C GLY A 78 -3.65 9.12 22.66
N SER A 79 -3.96 10.37 22.31
CA SER A 79 -3.55 10.97 21.05
C SER A 79 -2.08 10.64 20.81
N ALA A 80 -1.80 9.90 19.73
CA ALA A 80 -0.44 9.61 19.32
C ALA A 80 0.34 10.94 19.27
N PRO A 81 1.60 10.99 19.73
CA PRO A 81 2.47 12.11 19.43
C PRO A 81 2.37 12.36 17.92
N GLY A 82 2.00 13.57 17.52
CA GLY A 82 1.84 13.90 16.10
C GLY A 82 3.05 13.41 15.33
N GLU A 83 2.83 12.63 14.27
CA GLU A 83 3.88 12.15 13.39
C GLU A 83 4.77 13.33 13.01
N SER A 84 5.99 13.37 13.55
CA SER A 84 7.01 14.27 13.03
C SER A 84 7.37 13.73 11.66
N SER A 85 6.95 14.39 10.59
CA SER A 85 7.41 14.05 9.25
C SER A 85 8.95 14.01 9.27
N PRO A 86 9.58 12.93 8.79
CA PRO A 86 11.03 12.85 8.77
C PRO A 86 11.60 14.02 7.96
N VAL A 87 12.46 14.83 8.57
CA VAL A 87 13.15 15.96 7.92
C VAL A 87 14.63 15.62 7.82
N GLY A 88 15.21 15.70 6.62
CA GLY A 88 16.64 15.49 6.41
C GLY A 88 17.02 15.19 4.96
N THR A 89 18.30 14.97 4.72
CA THR A 89 18.84 14.52 3.43
C THR A 89 19.14 13.03 3.50
N LEU A 90 18.55 12.24 2.61
CA LEU A 90 18.93 10.85 2.39
C LEU A 90 20.02 10.78 1.31
N ASN A 91 21.22 10.34 1.68
CA ASN A 91 22.30 10.09 0.70
C ASN A 91 22.22 8.64 0.25
N VAL A 92 21.88 8.42 -1.02
CA VAL A 92 21.81 7.07 -1.63
C VAL A 92 23.00 6.90 -2.58
N GLY A 93 23.80 5.86 -2.37
CA GLY A 93 24.90 5.50 -3.26
C GLY A 93 24.50 4.33 -4.16
N GLN A 94 24.63 4.49 -5.47
CA GLN A 94 24.44 3.41 -6.45
C GLN A 94 25.72 3.23 -7.28
N LYS A 95 26.06 1.97 -7.57
CA LYS A 95 27.32 1.62 -8.25
C LYS A 95 27.41 2.19 -9.68
N GLU A 96 26.26 2.31 -10.35
CA GLU A 96 26.14 2.88 -11.68
C GLU A 96 24.79 3.56 -11.80
N LEU A 97 24.80 4.88 -11.92
CA LEU A 97 23.70 5.66 -12.44
C LEU A 97 24.16 6.04 -13.85
N GLY A 98 23.53 5.50 -14.89
CA GLY A 98 23.74 6.05 -16.23
C GLY A 98 23.34 7.53 -16.27
N ILE A 99 23.53 8.19 -17.40
CA ILE A 99 22.96 9.54 -17.61
C ILE A 99 21.45 9.47 -17.35
N PHE A 100 20.90 10.48 -16.68
CA PHE A 100 19.46 10.54 -16.44
C PHE A 100 18.68 10.43 -17.76
N MET A 101 17.73 9.50 -17.82
CA MET A 101 16.79 9.35 -18.92
C MET A 101 15.40 9.14 -18.33
N GLY A 102 14.59 10.19 -18.37
CA GLY A 102 13.25 10.20 -17.81
C GLY A 102 12.17 9.76 -18.77
N HIS A 103 12.39 9.87 -20.09
CA HIS A 103 11.31 9.66 -21.05
C HIS A 103 10.98 8.17 -21.20
N PRO A 104 9.69 7.78 -21.09
CA PRO A 104 9.27 6.36 -21.15
C PRO A 104 9.73 5.62 -22.42
N ARG A 105 9.88 6.32 -23.55
CA ARG A 105 10.39 5.75 -24.81
C ARG A 105 11.91 5.54 -24.83
N LEU A 106 12.66 6.42 -24.17
CA LEU A 106 14.11 6.53 -24.37
C LEU A 106 14.95 5.87 -23.27
N ALA A 107 14.39 5.68 -22.08
CA ALA A 107 15.08 5.04 -20.97
C ALA A 107 15.42 3.56 -21.30
N GLY A 108 16.71 3.21 -21.13
CA GLY A 108 17.23 1.85 -21.28
C GLY A 108 18.03 1.43 -20.05
N ASN A 109 18.66 0.25 -20.10
CA ASN A 109 19.56 -0.19 -19.02
C ASN A 109 20.92 0.51 -19.11
N PRO A 110 21.51 0.98 -17.98
CA PRO A 110 21.02 0.92 -16.60
C PRO A 110 20.17 2.14 -16.16
N GLN A 111 19.86 3.09 -17.05
CA GLN A 111 19.19 4.36 -16.72
C GLN A 111 17.79 4.16 -16.11
N VAL A 112 17.10 3.08 -16.47
CA VAL A 112 15.81 2.68 -15.89
C VAL A 112 15.86 2.51 -14.37
N PHE A 113 17.02 2.15 -13.79
CA PHE A 113 17.18 2.05 -12.33
C PHE A 113 17.21 3.40 -11.63
N VAL A 114 17.49 4.49 -12.36
CA VAL A 114 17.44 5.84 -11.80
C VAL A 114 16.03 6.16 -11.30
N GLN A 115 14.99 5.70 -12.02
CA GLN A 115 13.59 5.86 -11.60
C GLN A 115 13.26 5.18 -10.27
N GLY A 116 13.99 4.10 -9.93
CA GLY A 116 13.80 3.42 -8.65
C GLY A 116 14.49 4.11 -7.47
N THR A 117 15.54 4.88 -7.73
CA THR A 117 16.28 5.63 -6.69
C THR A 117 15.88 7.08 -6.57
N ALA A 118 15.43 7.69 -7.67
CA ALA A 118 14.91 9.03 -7.72
C ALA A 118 13.40 8.89 -7.96
N PRO A 119 12.55 9.09 -6.94
CA PRO A 119 11.10 8.83 -7.01
C PRO A 119 10.38 9.91 -7.82
N ILE A 120 10.76 10.08 -9.09
CA ILE A 120 10.27 11.12 -10.01
C ILE A 120 8.92 10.72 -10.58
N GLY A 121 8.78 9.45 -10.99
CA GLY A 121 7.55 8.89 -11.51
C GLY A 121 6.95 7.82 -10.59
N GLU A 122 5.66 7.60 -10.76
CA GLU A 122 4.91 6.55 -10.07
C GLU A 122 4.19 5.66 -11.08
N SER A 123 3.82 4.47 -10.63
CA SER A 123 3.03 3.49 -11.39
C SER A 123 1.56 3.53 -10.97
N LEU A 124 0.70 2.79 -11.66
CA LEU A 124 -0.71 2.64 -11.23
C LEU A 124 -0.82 1.88 -9.90
N MET A 125 0.01 0.85 -9.73
CA MET A 125 0.05 -0.04 -8.57
C MET A 125 1.49 -0.29 -8.15
N THR A 126 1.66 -0.72 -6.90
CA THR A 126 2.94 -1.19 -6.34
C THR A 126 2.75 -2.52 -5.60
N VAL A 127 3.86 -3.08 -5.12
CA VAL A 127 3.92 -4.22 -4.22
C VAL A 127 4.42 -3.73 -2.87
N SER A 128 3.65 -3.98 -1.82
CA SER A 128 4.00 -3.63 -0.45
C SER A 128 5.16 -4.49 0.08
N ALA A 129 5.72 -4.12 1.24
CA ALA A 129 6.73 -4.93 1.92
C ALA A 129 6.23 -6.34 2.30
N ASP A 130 4.92 -6.50 2.44
CA ASP A 130 4.24 -7.77 2.74
C ASP A 130 3.91 -8.58 1.47
N LEU A 131 4.39 -8.14 0.30
CA LEU A 131 4.17 -8.75 -1.01
C LEU A 131 2.71 -8.69 -1.51
N GLU A 132 1.96 -7.69 -1.05
CA GLU A 132 0.59 -7.43 -1.52
C GLU A 132 0.59 -6.38 -2.62
N VAL A 133 -0.25 -6.57 -3.64
CA VAL A 133 -0.48 -5.53 -4.65
C VAL A 133 -1.35 -4.44 -4.05
N ILE A 134 -0.84 -3.21 -4.03
CA ILE A 134 -1.53 -2.02 -3.51
C ILE A 134 -1.56 -0.91 -4.56
N GLY A 135 -2.50 0.02 -4.45
CA GLY A 135 -2.59 1.17 -5.35
C GLY A 135 -1.46 2.19 -5.16
N MET A 136 -1.07 2.84 -6.24
CA MET A 136 -0.27 4.07 -6.24
C MET A 136 -1.09 5.18 -6.90
N LEU A 137 -0.92 5.40 -8.21
CA LEU A 137 -1.71 6.36 -8.96
C LEU A 137 -3.15 5.89 -9.22
N ALA A 138 -3.41 4.57 -9.16
CA ALA A 138 -4.76 4.03 -9.13
C ALA A 138 -5.27 3.94 -7.67
N LYS A 139 -6.45 4.54 -7.41
CA LYS A 139 -7.15 4.43 -6.11
C LYS A 139 -7.75 3.05 -5.91
N SER A 140 -8.21 2.41 -6.98
CA SER A 140 -8.76 1.06 -7.00
C SER A 140 -8.73 0.49 -8.41
N TRP A 141 -8.92 -0.82 -8.53
CA TRP A 141 -9.14 -1.48 -9.80
C TRP A 141 -10.10 -2.65 -9.68
N GLU A 142 -10.76 -2.96 -10.78
CA GLU A 142 -11.65 -4.10 -10.94
C GLU A 142 -11.12 -5.01 -12.04
N VAL A 143 -11.34 -6.32 -11.88
CA VAL A 143 -10.96 -7.34 -12.86
C VAL A 143 -12.21 -8.13 -13.22
N SER A 144 -12.48 -8.29 -14.51
CA SER A 144 -13.59 -9.13 -14.99
C SER A 144 -13.38 -10.60 -14.63
N ASP A 145 -14.47 -11.38 -14.59
CA ASP A 145 -14.45 -12.80 -14.24
C ASP A 145 -13.54 -13.64 -15.15
N ASP A 146 -13.36 -13.24 -16.41
CA ASP A 146 -12.48 -13.88 -17.38
C ASP A 146 -11.01 -13.41 -17.30
N GLY A 147 -10.71 -12.43 -16.43
CA GLY A 147 -9.39 -11.88 -16.20
C GLY A 147 -8.85 -10.99 -17.32
N LEU A 148 -9.67 -10.63 -18.31
CA LEU A 148 -9.25 -9.88 -19.50
C LEU A 148 -9.41 -8.36 -19.36
N ILE A 149 -10.47 -7.92 -18.69
CA ILE A 149 -10.82 -6.51 -18.57
C ILE A 149 -10.42 -6.02 -17.19
N TRP A 150 -9.56 -5.01 -17.19
CA TRP A 150 -9.10 -4.31 -16.00
C TRP A 150 -9.60 -2.87 -16.06
N THR A 151 -10.37 -2.48 -15.06
CA THR A 151 -10.82 -1.09 -14.91
C THR A 151 -10.04 -0.44 -13.79
N PHE A 152 -9.15 0.50 -14.13
CA PHE A 152 -8.42 1.29 -13.16
C PHE A 152 -9.15 2.60 -12.90
N HIS A 153 -9.38 2.89 -11.62
CA HIS A 153 -9.82 4.20 -11.19
C HIS A 153 -8.61 4.98 -10.65
N LEU A 154 -8.35 6.14 -11.19
CA LEU A 154 -7.19 6.96 -10.88
C LEU A 154 -7.46 7.89 -9.68
N ASN A 155 -6.39 8.28 -9.00
CA ASN A 155 -6.43 9.38 -8.05
C ASN A 155 -6.64 10.70 -8.81
N GLU A 156 -7.60 11.49 -8.34
CA GLU A 156 -7.91 12.82 -8.88
C GLU A 156 -6.98 13.87 -8.25
N GLY A 157 -6.72 14.95 -8.97
CA GLY A 157 -5.92 16.09 -8.50
C GLY A 157 -4.42 15.88 -8.51
N VAL A 158 -3.92 14.71 -8.94
CA VAL A 158 -2.48 14.41 -9.01
C VAL A 158 -1.81 15.34 -10.02
N GLN A 159 -0.86 16.16 -9.58
CA GLN A 159 -0.19 17.12 -10.45
C GLN A 159 1.14 16.60 -10.98
N PHE A 160 1.39 16.83 -12.26
CA PHE A 160 2.72 16.73 -12.82
C PHE A 160 3.63 17.86 -12.31
N HIS A 161 4.93 17.58 -12.22
CA HIS A 161 5.93 18.60 -11.96
C HIS A 161 5.91 19.72 -13.03
N LYS A 162 6.63 20.80 -12.75
CA LYS A 162 6.92 21.87 -13.72
C LYS A 162 5.67 22.55 -14.33
N GLY A 163 4.51 22.41 -13.68
CA GLY A 163 3.27 23.08 -14.09
C GLY A 163 2.60 22.46 -15.32
N TYR A 164 2.88 21.20 -15.66
CA TYR A 164 2.23 20.53 -16.79
C TYR A 164 0.78 20.11 -16.55
N GLY A 165 0.27 20.37 -15.35
CA GLY A 165 -1.14 20.21 -14.99
C GLY A 165 -1.42 18.86 -14.34
N GLU A 166 -2.69 18.50 -14.33
CA GLU A 166 -3.16 17.29 -13.68
C GLU A 166 -2.94 16.05 -14.56
N MET A 167 -2.57 14.94 -13.94
CA MET A 167 -2.50 13.63 -14.57
C MET A 167 -3.90 13.13 -14.89
N THR A 168 -4.07 12.63 -16.11
CA THR A 168 -5.32 12.01 -16.57
C THR A 168 -5.09 10.60 -17.10
N ALA A 169 -6.19 9.90 -17.38
CA ALA A 169 -6.22 8.61 -18.05
C ALA A 169 -5.48 8.65 -19.41
N GLU A 170 -5.52 9.77 -20.13
CA GLU A 170 -4.79 9.92 -21.40
C GLU A 170 -3.27 9.84 -21.20
N ASP A 171 -2.74 10.44 -20.14
CA ASP A 171 -1.30 10.38 -19.82
C ASP A 171 -0.87 8.97 -19.43
N VAL A 172 -1.74 8.22 -18.74
CA VAL A 172 -1.50 6.82 -18.39
C VAL A 172 -1.35 5.98 -19.65
N VAL A 173 -2.35 6.05 -20.54
CA VAL A 173 -2.35 5.29 -21.79
C VAL A 173 -1.17 5.68 -22.67
N TRP A 174 -0.91 6.98 -22.81
CA TRP A 174 0.24 7.48 -23.57
C TRP A 174 1.56 6.94 -23.01
N SER A 175 1.78 7.01 -21.70
CA SER A 175 3.03 6.55 -21.07
C SER A 175 3.29 5.07 -21.33
N MET A 176 2.26 4.23 -21.22
CA MET A 176 2.37 2.79 -21.46
C MET A 176 2.64 2.47 -22.93
N GLN A 177 2.01 3.19 -23.86
CA GLN A 177 2.30 3.07 -25.28
C GLN A 177 3.73 3.52 -25.62
N GLN A 178 4.23 4.58 -24.99
CA GLN A 178 5.62 5.01 -25.15
C GLN A 178 6.61 3.95 -24.66
N LEU A 179 6.37 3.33 -23.51
CA LEU A 179 7.20 2.22 -23.02
C LEU A 179 7.14 1.01 -23.96
N GLY A 180 5.94 0.62 -24.39
CA GLY A 180 5.74 -0.55 -25.24
C GLY A 180 6.41 -0.46 -26.62
N ALA A 181 6.58 0.76 -27.12
CA ALA A 181 7.25 1.04 -28.38
C ALA A 181 8.71 1.49 -28.23
N SER A 182 9.30 1.36 -27.04
CA SER A 182 10.74 1.55 -26.84
C SER A 182 11.56 0.42 -27.46
N GLU A 183 12.65 0.80 -28.13
CA GLU A 183 13.68 -0.13 -28.61
C GLU A 183 14.79 -0.38 -27.57
N LYS A 184 14.81 0.43 -26.49
CA LYS A 184 15.86 0.44 -25.46
C LYS A 184 15.39 -0.20 -24.16
N HIS A 185 14.09 -0.12 -23.88
CA HIS A 185 13.52 -0.58 -22.63
C HIS A 185 13.45 -2.12 -22.59
N PRO A 186 14.08 -2.80 -21.61
CA PRO A 186 14.15 -4.26 -21.57
C PRO A 186 12.79 -4.95 -21.42
N ARG A 187 11.76 -4.19 -20.99
CA ARG A 187 10.38 -4.70 -20.81
C ARG A 187 9.39 -4.22 -21.86
N ALA A 188 9.84 -3.54 -22.92
CA ALA A 188 8.95 -2.96 -23.93
C ALA A 188 8.00 -4.00 -24.55
N SER A 189 8.49 -5.21 -24.85
CA SER A 189 7.67 -6.29 -25.42
C SER A 189 6.50 -6.69 -24.52
N ASN A 190 6.73 -6.76 -23.21
CA ASN A 190 5.74 -7.21 -22.23
C ASN A 190 4.67 -6.14 -22.07
N ILE A 191 5.08 -4.87 -21.97
CA ILE A 191 4.17 -3.72 -21.88
C ILE A 191 3.33 -3.60 -23.15
N ARG A 192 3.96 -3.73 -24.33
CA ARG A 192 3.25 -3.72 -25.62
C ARG A 192 2.24 -4.86 -25.72
N GLY A 193 2.60 -6.05 -25.25
CA GLY A 193 1.71 -7.22 -25.23
C GLY A 193 0.48 -7.06 -24.34
N VAL A 194 0.45 -6.05 -23.46
CA VAL A 194 -0.70 -5.74 -22.59
C VAL A 194 -1.43 -4.50 -23.11
N TRP A 195 -0.74 -3.38 -23.24
CA TRP A 195 -1.34 -2.06 -23.52
C TRP A 195 -1.56 -1.76 -25.00
N SER A 196 -1.04 -2.61 -25.88
CA SER A 196 -1.15 -2.46 -27.34
C SER A 196 -1.30 -3.81 -28.02
N ASN A 197 -1.90 -4.79 -27.32
CA ASN A 197 -2.23 -6.08 -27.90
C ASN A 197 -3.24 -5.86 -29.05
N PRO A 198 -2.99 -6.37 -30.26
CA PRO A 198 -3.96 -6.28 -31.37
C PRO A 198 -5.32 -6.92 -31.07
N ASN A 199 -5.37 -7.88 -30.14
CA ASN A 199 -6.61 -8.53 -29.69
C ASN A 199 -7.27 -7.82 -28.50
N GLY A 200 -6.58 -6.82 -27.92
CA GLY A 200 -7.05 -6.05 -26.78
C GLY A 200 -7.59 -4.68 -27.17
N SER A 201 -7.94 -3.89 -26.17
CA SER A 201 -8.37 -2.51 -26.34
C SER A 201 -8.04 -1.69 -25.09
N VAL A 202 -7.95 -0.37 -25.25
CA VAL A 202 -7.82 0.57 -24.14
C VAL A 202 -8.81 1.69 -24.36
N GLU A 203 -9.64 1.96 -23.37
CA GLU A 203 -10.63 3.02 -23.37
C GLU A 203 -10.43 3.93 -22.16
N THR A 204 -10.67 5.22 -22.35
CA THR A 204 -10.64 6.24 -21.29
C THR A 204 -11.99 6.94 -21.27
N PRO A 205 -13.05 6.32 -20.69
CA PRO A 205 -14.40 6.86 -20.74
C PRO A 205 -14.53 8.23 -20.07
N ASP A 206 -13.62 8.54 -19.15
CA ASP A 206 -13.46 9.84 -18.52
C ASP A 206 -11.97 10.08 -18.17
N ALA A 207 -11.67 11.23 -17.56
CA ALA A 207 -10.31 11.64 -17.22
C ALA A 207 -9.62 10.77 -16.15
N TYR A 208 -10.35 9.95 -15.40
CA TYR A 208 -9.87 9.22 -14.23
C TYR A 208 -10.18 7.72 -14.28
N THR A 209 -10.59 7.22 -15.44
CA THR A 209 -10.91 5.81 -15.63
C THR A 209 -10.15 5.28 -16.84
N VAL A 210 -9.44 4.17 -16.67
CA VAL A 210 -8.79 3.43 -17.75
C VAL A 210 -9.40 2.04 -17.78
N VAL A 211 -10.05 1.67 -18.89
CA VAL A 211 -10.55 0.32 -19.15
C VAL A 211 -9.61 -0.36 -20.12
N LEU A 212 -8.84 -1.33 -19.63
CA LEU A 212 -7.85 -2.09 -20.36
C LEU A 212 -8.37 -3.51 -20.60
N ASN A 213 -8.65 -3.86 -21.84
CA ASN A 213 -8.82 -5.24 -22.26
C ASN A 213 -7.48 -5.78 -22.76
N THR A 214 -6.92 -6.77 -22.07
CA THR A 214 -5.61 -7.34 -22.42
C THR A 214 -5.63 -8.22 -23.66
N GLY A 215 -6.81 -8.63 -24.14
CA GLY A 215 -7.03 -9.48 -25.32
C GLY A 215 -6.73 -10.96 -25.08
N ASP A 216 -5.67 -11.26 -24.35
CA ASP A 216 -5.29 -12.60 -23.89
C ASP A 216 -5.30 -12.67 -22.36
N PRO A 217 -5.58 -13.84 -21.75
CA PRO A 217 -5.60 -14.00 -20.29
C PRO A 217 -4.31 -13.47 -19.65
N TRP A 218 -4.47 -12.47 -18.80
CA TRP A 218 -3.35 -11.83 -18.13
C TRP A 218 -2.80 -12.79 -17.06
N SER A 219 -1.64 -13.41 -17.32
CA SER A 219 -1.01 -14.32 -16.36
C SER A 219 -0.33 -13.57 -15.21
N GLN A 220 -0.11 -14.26 -14.09
CA GLN A 220 0.44 -13.66 -12.86
C GLN A 220 1.80 -12.99 -13.07
N VAL A 221 2.64 -13.50 -13.97
CA VAL A 221 4.00 -12.97 -14.21
C VAL A 221 3.96 -11.56 -14.82
N PRO A 222 3.26 -11.31 -15.93
CA PRO A 222 3.00 -9.96 -16.43
C PRO A 222 2.35 -8.99 -15.42
N ILE A 223 1.48 -9.46 -14.52
CA ILE A 223 0.92 -8.63 -13.44
C ILE A 223 2.04 -8.15 -12.50
N TRP A 224 2.86 -9.08 -12.00
CA TRP A 224 4.03 -8.75 -11.19
C TRP A 224 5.01 -7.81 -11.90
N GLU A 225 5.21 -7.99 -13.20
CA GLU A 225 6.07 -7.12 -13.99
C GLU A 225 5.54 -5.69 -14.13
N MET A 226 4.23 -5.48 -14.03
CA MET A 226 3.59 -4.16 -14.13
C MET A 226 3.33 -3.48 -12.79
N THR A 227 3.33 -4.24 -11.68
CA THR A 227 3.10 -3.74 -10.31
C THR A 227 4.37 -3.46 -9.53
N THR A 228 5.57 -3.68 -10.08
CA THR A 228 6.80 -3.39 -9.36
C THR A 228 7.23 -1.95 -9.63
N SER A 229 6.97 -1.03 -8.72
CA SER A 229 7.62 0.29 -8.58
C SER A 229 7.47 0.67 -7.11
N PRO A 230 8.50 1.04 -6.33
CA PRO A 230 9.69 1.79 -6.75
C PRO A 230 10.91 0.94 -7.09
N GLY A 231 10.79 -0.40 -7.09
CA GLY A 231 11.89 -1.31 -7.43
C GLY A 231 11.86 -1.88 -8.86
N GLY A 232 10.77 -1.71 -9.59
CA GLY A 232 10.64 -2.16 -10.97
C GLY A 232 10.51 -0.95 -11.88
N SER A 233 11.45 -0.86 -12.80
CA SER A 233 11.51 0.22 -13.76
C SER A 233 10.60 -0.09 -14.96
N GLY A 234 9.35 -0.53 -14.71
CA GLY A 234 8.49 -1.11 -15.73
C GLY A 234 7.46 -0.12 -16.29
N THR A 235 6.87 0.71 -15.43
CA THR A 235 5.60 1.37 -15.73
C THR A 235 5.47 2.72 -15.01
N TRP A 236 6.27 3.73 -15.34
CA TRP A 236 6.08 5.09 -14.77
C TRP A 236 5.22 5.97 -15.68
N ILE A 237 4.43 6.85 -15.07
CA ILE A 237 3.61 7.84 -15.79
C ILE A 237 4.40 9.14 -15.98
N ALA A 238 4.36 9.69 -17.18
CA ALA A 238 4.96 10.97 -17.53
C ALA A 238 3.94 11.86 -18.27
N SER A 239 4.18 13.18 -18.24
CA SER A 239 3.30 14.15 -18.88
C SER A 239 3.38 14.05 -20.40
N LYS A 240 2.27 13.68 -21.04
CA LYS A 240 2.16 13.71 -22.50
C LYS A 240 2.31 15.15 -23.02
N LYS A 241 1.67 16.10 -22.34
CA LYS A 241 1.70 17.52 -22.70
C LYS A 241 3.12 18.07 -22.78
N GLN A 242 3.99 17.70 -21.83
CA GLN A 242 5.39 18.12 -21.90
C GLN A 242 6.06 17.62 -23.17
N THR A 243 5.97 16.31 -23.45
CA THR A 243 6.59 15.75 -24.66
C THR A 243 6.03 16.38 -25.93
N ASP A 244 4.74 16.68 -26.00
CA ASP A 244 4.14 17.36 -27.14
C ASP A 244 4.67 18.80 -27.32
N GLU A 245 5.02 19.48 -26.21
CA GLU A 245 5.48 20.87 -26.22
C GLU A 245 6.97 21.00 -26.58
N ILE A 246 7.84 20.22 -25.94
CA ILE A 246 9.30 20.36 -26.06
C ILE A 246 9.97 19.22 -26.82
N GLY A 247 9.20 18.21 -27.20
CA GLY A 247 9.70 17.02 -27.89
C GLY A 247 10.34 15.98 -26.95
N GLU A 248 10.44 14.76 -27.47
CA GLU A 248 10.89 13.58 -26.73
C GLU A 248 12.32 13.70 -26.18
N GLU A 249 13.26 14.18 -26.98
CA GLU A 249 14.68 14.28 -26.59
C GLU A 249 14.88 15.30 -25.47
N GLU A 250 14.20 16.45 -25.56
CA GLU A 250 14.30 17.48 -24.52
C GLU A 250 13.56 17.04 -23.25
N ALA A 251 12.35 16.49 -23.37
CA ALA A 251 11.62 15.93 -22.24
C ALA A 251 12.39 14.82 -21.52
N ASN A 252 13.21 14.05 -22.22
CA ASN A 252 14.01 12.98 -21.61
C ASN A 252 15.02 13.46 -20.57
N GLY A 253 15.65 14.62 -20.79
CA GLY A 253 16.60 15.20 -19.83
C GLY A 253 15.92 15.90 -18.66
N GLN A 254 14.63 16.21 -18.77
CA GLN A 254 13.92 17.03 -17.80
C GLN A 254 12.45 16.62 -17.64
N ILE A 255 12.20 15.32 -17.53
CA ILE A 255 10.84 14.77 -17.53
C ILE A 255 10.00 15.35 -16.40
N SER A 256 8.71 15.50 -16.66
CA SER A 256 7.67 15.82 -15.70
C SER A 256 6.81 14.59 -15.46
N ALA A 257 6.69 14.20 -14.19
CA ALA A 257 6.00 13.00 -13.76
C ALA A 257 5.29 13.28 -12.41
N PRO A 258 4.42 12.38 -11.90
CA PRO A 258 3.59 12.68 -10.73
C PRO A 258 4.22 12.29 -9.38
N GLY A 259 5.44 11.75 -9.36
CA GLY A 259 6.06 11.23 -8.14
C GLY A 259 6.52 12.31 -7.15
N PRO A 260 6.88 11.92 -5.92
CA PRO A 260 7.20 12.87 -4.85
C PRO A 260 8.56 13.57 -5.03
N GLY A 261 9.48 13.01 -5.82
CA GLY A 261 10.79 13.58 -6.10
C GLY A 261 10.83 14.35 -7.41
N THR A 262 11.73 15.32 -7.53
CA THR A 262 12.01 16.04 -8.78
C THR A 262 13.51 15.97 -9.09
N TRP A 263 13.88 15.97 -10.37
CA TRP A 263 15.27 16.11 -10.84
C TRP A 263 15.54 17.52 -11.36
#